data_AF-A0A7Y4XBN7-F1
#
_entry.id   AF-A0A7Y4XBN7-F1
#
_cell.length_a   1.000
_cell.length_b   1.000
_cell.length_c   1.000
_cell.angle_alpha   90.00
_cell.angle_beta   90.00
_cell.angle_gamma   90.00
#
_symmetry.space_group_name_H-M   'P 1'
#
loop_
_entity.id
_entity.type
_entity.pdbx_description
1 polymer ?
#
loop_
_entity_poly.entity_id
_entity_poly.type
_entity_poly.pdbx_seq_one_letter_code
_entity_poly.pdbx_strand_id
1 'polypeptide(L)'
;MIAFSLSAFLFVFWGFIGLPVLRVFYTQRNLLQNLLLAPAMGVATLLLPIFWLNHAGLPIGKFAIPLTVGICLMQGAVWVWLRPIVPLKKYLPFLGILLLALFLTGRPMLLYGFDWASYCNGDMATYVLSADRLLNHGFFDSPDAETLASGREYSLGLWFLSVVAGHRSGTEMIIAWAVKLTGISGPNIYMPLLLSLHLVMISAAAGLVLQGRRFRLASLLTVFLLGISALATLGTTYQLMPQVIGISFLSCCTALLLRPFNELRRRNLIKHGVVAGFMIAALFTVYPEVSPFLFLAYGIYVVARFLQKNSQRKLIAKSYFSSGATALSAWLILLNNYW
;
A
#
# COMPACT_ATOMS: atom_id res chain seq x y z
N MET A 1 -22.29 12.55 1.02
CA MET A 1 -21.17 13.24 0.33
C MET A 1 -19.84 13.16 1.09
N ILE A 2 -19.79 13.47 2.39
CA ILE A 2 -18.53 13.52 3.16
C ILE A 2 -17.73 12.20 3.09
N ALA A 3 -18.38 11.04 3.30
CA ALA A 3 -17.73 9.73 3.20
C ALA A 3 -17.09 9.48 1.82
N PHE A 4 -17.81 9.82 0.74
CA PHE A 4 -17.33 9.67 -0.63
C PHE A 4 -16.12 10.59 -0.91
N SER A 5 -16.20 11.84 -0.44
CA SER A 5 -15.09 12.81 -0.53
C SER A 5 -13.87 12.36 0.27
N LEU A 6 -14.07 11.69 1.41
CA LEU A 6 -12.99 11.14 2.23
C LEU A 6 -12.19 10.09 1.46
N SER A 7 -12.84 9.20 0.71
CA SER A 7 -12.13 8.22 -0.14
C SER A 7 -11.23 8.88 -1.18
N ALA A 8 -11.74 9.92 -1.85
CA ALA A 8 -10.96 10.69 -2.82
C ALA A 8 -9.80 11.44 -2.13
N PHE A 9 -10.05 12.03 -0.96
CA PHE A 9 -9.05 12.73 -0.17
C PHE A 9 -7.91 11.80 0.24
N LEU A 10 -8.21 10.61 0.79
CA LEU A 10 -7.20 9.64 1.22
C LEU A 10 -6.33 9.18 0.05
N PHE A 11 -6.92 8.92 -1.12
CA PHE A 11 -6.18 8.59 -2.33
C PHE A 11 -5.20 9.70 -2.73
N VAL A 12 -5.64 10.96 -2.74
CA VAL A 12 -4.80 12.12 -3.05
C VAL A 12 -3.72 12.33 -1.98
N PHE A 13 -4.09 12.17 -0.71
CA PHE A 13 -3.20 12.29 0.44
C PHE A 13 -2.03 11.31 0.37
N TRP A 14 -2.29 10.04 0.08
CA TRP A 14 -1.20 9.09 -0.12
C TRP A 14 -0.40 9.37 -1.39
N GLY A 15 -1.04 9.86 -2.46
CA GLY A 15 -0.33 10.35 -3.64
C GLY A 15 0.66 11.48 -3.30
N PHE A 16 0.24 12.42 -2.44
CA PHE A 16 1.08 13.51 -1.93
C PHE A 16 2.26 13.01 -1.10
N ILE A 17 2.07 12.00 -0.26
CA ILE A 17 3.15 11.40 0.56
C ILE A 17 4.12 10.58 -0.29
N GLY A 18 3.62 9.76 -1.22
CA GLY A 18 4.45 8.80 -1.94
C GLY A 18 5.25 9.39 -3.10
N LEU A 19 4.78 10.48 -3.73
CA LEU A 19 5.48 11.06 -4.88
C LEU A 19 6.87 11.63 -4.53
N PRO A 20 7.06 12.35 -3.40
CA PRO A 20 8.39 12.77 -2.96
C PRO A 20 9.33 11.59 -2.65
N VAL A 21 8.83 10.49 -2.08
CA VAL A 21 9.62 9.28 -1.85
C VAL A 21 10.14 8.72 -3.18
N LEU A 22 9.25 8.59 -4.17
CA LEU A 22 9.64 8.19 -5.54
C LEU A 22 10.58 9.22 -6.19
N ARG A 23 10.47 10.51 -5.86
CA ARG A 23 11.39 11.56 -6.33
C ARG A 23 12.81 11.36 -5.81
N VAL A 24 12.96 11.07 -4.52
CA VAL A 24 14.26 10.94 -3.83
C VAL A 24 15.00 9.67 -4.24
N PHE A 25 14.25 8.58 -4.34
CA PHE A 25 14.84 7.24 -4.39
C PHE A 25 14.61 6.49 -5.72
N TYR A 26 13.62 6.88 -6.52
CA TYR A 26 13.30 6.21 -7.78
C TYR A 26 13.62 7.07 -9.03
N THR A 27 13.62 6.42 -10.19
CA THR A 27 14.01 7.06 -11.45
C THR A 27 13.00 8.14 -11.88
N GLN A 28 13.51 9.23 -12.46
CA GLN A 28 12.69 10.36 -12.93
C GLN A 28 12.38 10.30 -14.42
N ARG A 29 12.67 9.17 -15.06
CA ARG A 29 12.49 8.98 -16.51
C ARG A 29 11.03 8.91 -16.93
N ASN A 30 10.17 8.39 -16.05
CA ASN A 30 8.76 8.23 -16.31
C ASN A 30 7.92 8.84 -15.17
N LEU A 31 7.81 10.17 -15.21
CA LEU A 31 7.07 10.93 -14.19
C LEU A 31 5.60 10.50 -14.07
N LEU A 32 4.98 10.08 -15.18
CA LEU A 32 3.59 9.63 -15.18
C LEU A 32 3.44 8.28 -14.48
N GLN A 33 4.38 7.34 -14.69
CA GLN A 33 4.41 6.09 -13.94
C GLN A 33 4.61 6.36 -12.44
N ASN A 34 5.53 7.24 -12.09
CA ASN A 34 5.75 7.60 -10.69
C ASN A 34 4.49 8.17 -10.04
N LEU A 35 3.75 9.02 -10.74
CA LEU A 35 2.49 9.57 -10.24
C LEU A 35 1.42 8.49 -10.05
N LEU A 36 1.36 7.48 -10.92
CA LEU A 36 0.44 6.35 -10.79
C LEU A 36 0.81 5.39 -9.63
N LEU A 37 2.11 5.20 -9.37
CA LEU A 37 2.60 4.37 -8.25
C LEU A 37 2.60 5.12 -6.90
N ALA A 38 2.53 6.46 -6.93
CA ALA A 38 2.67 7.30 -5.74
C ALA A 38 1.65 7.00 -4.64
N PRO A 39 0.35 6.79 -4.90
CA PRO A 39 -0.60 6.47 -3.84
C PRO A 39 -0.23 5.20 -3.07
N ALA A 40 0.18 4.13 -3.77
CA ALA A 40 0.63 2.90 -3.11
C ALA A 40 1.92 3.10 -2.30
N MET A 41 2.88 3.85 -2.84
CA MET A 41 4.07 4.25 -2.08
C MET A 41 3.70 5.06 -0.83
N GLY A 42 2.69 5.93 -0.92
CA GLY A 42 2.20 6.73 0.19
C GLY A 42 1.60 5.89 1.30
N VAL A 43 0.76 4.91 0.97
CA VAL A 43 0.22 3.96 1.94
C VAL A 43 1.37 3.22 2.64
N ALA A 44 2.35 2.70 1.89
CA ALA A 44 3.51 2.02 2.48
C ALA A 44 4.35 2.94 3.38
N THR A 45 4.54 4.21 2.97
CA THR A 45 5.31 5.23 3.71
C THR A 45 4.68 5.55 5.05
N LEU A 46 3.35 5.52 5.12
CA LEU A 46 2.59 5.72 6.34
C LEU A 46 2.54 4.44 7.20
N LEU A 47 2.27 3.30 6.58
CA LEU A 47 2.04 2.02 7.25
C LEU A 47 3.28 1.53 7.99
N LEU A 48 4.46 1.54 7.37
CA LEU A 48 5.65 0.92 7.98
C LEU A 48 6.08 1.60 9.30
N PRO A 49 6.07 2.94 9.42
CA PRO A 49 6.26 3.59 10.72
C PRO A 49 5.18 3.25 11.75
N ILE A 50 3.91 3.13 11.35
CA ILE A 50 2.82 2.69 12.26
C ILE A 50 3.12 1.29 12.77
N PHE A 51 3.48 0.39 11.86
CA PHE A 51 3.85 -0.99 12.15
C PHE A 51 4.98 -1.07 13.17
N TRP A 52 6.08 -0.34 12.95
CA TRP A 52 7.23 -0.33 13.86
C TRP A 52 6.91 0.23 15.24
N LEU A 53 6.25 1.39 15.32
CA LEU A 53 5.94 2.01 16.61
C LEU A 53 4.96 1.17 17.42
N ASN A 54 4.00 0.52 16.77
CA ASN A 54 3.05 -0.34 17.46
C ASN A 54 3.66 -1.67 17.91
N HIS A 55 4.57 -2.26 17.11
CA HIS A 55 5.34 -3.42 17.55
C HIS A 55 6.34 -3.09 18.66
N ALA A 56 6.81 -1.85 18.72
CA ALA A 56 7.58 -1.34 19.86
C ALA A 56 6.74 -1.10 21.14
N GLY A 57 5.46 -1.50 21.15
CA GLY A 57 4.58 -1.43 22.31
C GLY A 57 3.76 -0.13 22.44
N LEU A 58 3.81 0.77 21.45
CA LEU A 58 3.02 2.00 21.51
C LEU A 58 1.61 1.78 20.92
N PRO A 59 0.52 2.11 21.63
CA PRO A 59 -0.81 2.13 21.04
C PRO A 59 -0.93 3.15 19.91
N ILE A 60 -1.60 2.78 18.81
CA ILE A 60 -1.78 3.68 17.65
C ILE A 60 -2.53 4.95 18.07
N GLY A 61 -3.44 4.85 19.03
CA GLY A 61 -4.20 5.97 19.57
C GLY A 61 -3.34 7.06 20.22
N LYS A 62 -2.10 6.76 20.61
CA LYS A 62 -1.15 7.72 21.21
C LYS A 62 -0.28 8.44 20.17
N PHE A 63 0.14 7.74 19.10
CA PHE A 63 1.13 8.30 18.17
C PHE A 63 0.60 8.61 16.75
N ALA A 64 -0.59 8.16 16.36
CA ALA A 64 -1.07 8.31 14.97
C ALA A 64 -1.09 9.77 14.48
N ILE A 65 -1.57 10.70 15.32
CA ILE A 65 -1.61 12.14 15.00
C ILE A 65 -0.19 12.72 14.84
N PRO A 66 0.70 12.67 15.86
CA PRO A 66 2.04 13.25 15.72
C PRO A 66 2.84 12.59 14.60
N LEU A 67 2.69 11.28 14.38
CA LEU A 67 3.31 10.59 13.24
C LEU A 67 2.81 11.14 11.90
N THR A 68 1.49 11.30 11.74
CA THR A 68 0.90 11.83 10.51
C THR A 68 1.39 13.24 10.22
N VAL A 69 1.40 14.10 11.24
CA VAL A 69 1.92 15.47 11.13
C VAL A 69 3.40 15.46 10.76
N GLY A 70 4.22 14.65 11.44
CA GLY A 70 5.64 14.52 11.15
C GLY A 70 5.92 14.07 9.70
N ILE A 71 5.18 13.07 9.22
CA ILE A 71 5.25 12.62 7.82
C ILE A 71 4.82 13.74 6.87
N CYS A 72 3.71 14.43 7.14
CA CYS A 72 3.25 15.53 6.28
C CYS A 72 4.28 16.67 6.19
N LEU A 73 4.87 17.06 7.31
CA LEU A 73 5.91 18.09 7.35
C LEU A 73 7.17 17.65 6.61
N MET A 74 7.63 16.41 6.84
CA MET A 74 8.79 15.86 6.15
C MET A 74 8.57 15.81 4.63
N GLN A 75 7.43 15.27 4.18
CA GLN A 75 7.12 15.18 2.76
C GLN A 75 6.87 16.57 2.15
N GLY A 76 6.23 17.48 2.88
CA GLY A 76 6.05 18.88 2.50
C GLY A 76 7.39 19.60 2.29
N ALA A 77 8.36 19.38 3.18
CA ALA A 77 9.71 19.90 3.01
C ALA A 77 10.39 19.35 1.74
N VAL A 78 10.22 18.06 1.45
CA VAL A 78 10.74 17.47 0.20
C VAL A 78 10.03 18.04 -1.03
N TRP A 79 8.72 18.30 -0.97
CA TRP A 79 7.98 18.99 -2.02
C TRP A 79 8.54 20.38 -2.31
N VAL A 80 8.80 21.17 -1.26
CA VAL A 80 9.35 22.53 -1.39
C VAL A 80 10.79 22.50 -1.91
N TRP A 81 11.61 21.58 -1.39
CA TRP A 81 13.04 21.51 -1.71
C TRP A 81 13.32 20.90 -3.08
N LEU A 82 12.71 19.76 -3.40
CA LEU A 82 12.99 19.02 -4.64
C LEU A 82 12.05 19.37 -5.80
N ARG A 83 10.94 20.07 -5.51
CA ARG A 83 9.89 20.49 -6.45
C ARG A 83 9.53 19.39 -7.46
N PRO A 84 8.96 18.26 -7.01
CA PRO A 84 8.54 17.17 -7.89
C PRO A 84 7.67 17.67 -9.06
N ILE A 85 8.02 17.29 -10.28
CA ILE A 85 7.27 17.68 -11.48
C ILE A 85 6.05 16.76 -11.62
N VAL A 86 4.86 17.34 -11.58
CA VAL A 86 3.59 16.62 -11.75
C VAL A 86 3.09 16.79 -13.20
N PRO A 87 3.08 15.73 -14.03
CA PRO A 87 2.61 15.82 -15.41
C PRO A 87 1.08 15.82 -15.51
N LEU A 88 0.41 16.80 -14.89
CA LEU A 88 -1.03 16.82 -14.66
C LEU A 88 -1.86 16.62 -15.93
N LYS A 89 -1.55 17.35 -17.01
CA LYS A 89 -2.23 17.21 -18.32
C LYS A 89 -2.19 15.78 -18.86
N LYS A 90 -1.11 15.04 -18.60
CA LYS A 90 -0.97 13.65 -19.05
C LYS A 90 -1.69 12.67 -18.14
N TYR A 91 -1.89 13.04 -16.88
CA TYR A 91 -2.58 12.27 -15.85
C TYR A 91 -4.11 12.43 -15.91
N LEU A 92 -4.62 13.56 -16.40
CA LEU A 92 -6.07 13.83 -16.48
C LEU A 92 -6.92 12.66 -17.04
N PRO A 93 -6.53 11.96 -18.12
CA PRO A 93 -7.33 10.82 -18.60
C PRO A 93 -7.38 9.66 -17.61
N PHE A 94 -6.29 9.41 -16.87
CA PHE A 94 -6.26 8.40 -15.81
C PHE A 94 -7.15 8.82 -14.64
N LEU A 95 -7.05 10.10 -14.24
CA LEU A 95 -7.89 10.66 -13.17
C LEU A 95 -9.38 10.56 -13.52
N GLY A 96 -9.78 10.87 -14.75
CA GLY A 96 -11.17 10.74 -15.18
C GLY A 96 -11.71 9.32 -15.01
N ILE A 97 -10.91 8.30 -15.37
CA ILE A 97 -11.30 6.90 -15.20
C ILE A 97 -11.28 6.48 -13.72
N LEU A 98 -10.32 6.95 -12.92
CA LEU A 98 -10.30 6.69 -11.48
C LEU A 98 -11.51 7.29 -10.77
N LEU A 99 -11.94 8.49 -11.18
CA LEU A 99 -13.18 9.11 -10.68
C LEU A 99 -14.42 8.34 -11.14
N LEU A 100 -14.43 7.81 -12.35
CA LEU A 100 -15.48 6.90 -12.81
C LEU A 100 -15.52 5.62 -11.96
N ALA A 101 -14.38 4.98 -11.70
CA ALA A 101 -14.30 3.80 -10.84
C ALA A 101 -14.76 4.10 -9.40
N LEU A 102 -14.35 5.25 -8.86
CA LEU A 102 -14.82 5.74 -7.55
C LEU A 102 -16.35 5.87 -7.53
N PHE A 103 -16.93 6.45 -8.58
CA PHE A 103 -18.38 6.61 -8.69
C PHE A 103 -19.10 5.28 -8.84
N LEU A 104 -18.66 4.41 -9.76
CA LEU A 104 -19.34 3.13 -10.03
C LEU A 104 -19.33 2.20 -8.81
N THR A 105 -18.17 2.04 -8.17
CA THR A 105 -18.02 1.19 -6.98
C THR A 105 -18.58 1.87 -5.73
N GLY A 106 -18.35 3.17 -5.58
CA GLY A 106 -18.70 3.94 -4.38
C GLY A 106 -20.09 4.56 -4.37
N ARG A 107 -20.91 4.36 -5.42
CA ARG A 107 -22.26 4.93 -5.51
C ARG A 107 -23.11 4.71 -4.25
N PRO A 108 -23.12 3.53 -3.60
CA PRO A 108 -23.93 3.35 -2.39
C PRO A 108 -23.54 4.31 -1.26
N MET A 109 -22.29 4.76 -1.19
CA MET A 109 -21.82 5.76 -0.21
C MET A 109 -22.45 7.15 -0.41
N LEU A 110 -22.99 7.44 -1.60
CA LEU A 110 -23.74 8.66 -1.86
C LEU A 110 -25.15 8.60 -1.23
N LEU A 111 -25.70 7.39 -1.09
CA LEU A 111 -27.03 7.15 -0.52
C LEU A 111 -26.95 6.94 1.00
N TYR A 112 -26.02 6.10 1.45
CA TYR A 112 -25.93 5.67 2.85
C TYR A 112 -24.81 6.35 3.64
N GLY A 113 -23.97 7.18 2.99
CA GLY A 113 -22.88 7.87 3.68
C GLY A 113 -21.90 6.91 4.34
N PHE A 114 -21.63 7.14 5.62
CA PHE A 114 -20.76 6.29 6.45
C PHE A 114 -21.44 4.98 6.89
N ASP A 115 -22.76 4.87 6.74
CA ASP A 115 -23.52 3.68 7.16
C ASP A 115 -23.55 2.59 6.06
N TRP A 116 -22.87 2.83 4.93
CA TRP A 116 -22.70 1.79 3.92
C TRP A 116 -21.73 0.72 4.41
N ALA A 117 -22.27 -0.43 4.83
CA ALA A 117 -21.49 -1.56 5.34
C ALA A 117 -21.27 -2.69 4.30
N SER A 118 -21.79 -2.54 3.07
CA SER A 118 -21.64 -3.51 1.98
C SER A 118 -22.04 -4.96 2.38
N TYR A 119 -21.26 -5.98 2.02
CA TYR A 119 -21.58 -7.39 2.29
C TYR A 119 -21.49 -7.79 3.78
N CYS A 120 -20.89 -6.94 4.63
CA CYS A 120 -20.67 -7.21 6.05
C CYS A 120 -20.08 -8.62 6.30
N ASN A 121 -18.99 -8.97 5.59
CA ASN A 121 -18.39 -10.30 5.76
C ASN A 121 -17.70 -10.45 7.13
N GLY A 122 -17.41 -11.70 7.53
CA GLY A 122 -16.72 -11.99 8.79
C GLY A 122 -15.31 -11.38 8.88
N ASP A 123 -14.64 -11.18 7.74
CA ASP A 123 -13.32 -10.56 7.70
C ASP A 123 -13.37 -9.09 8.14
N MET A 124 -14.38 -8.33 7.69
CA MET A 124 -14.57 -6.92 8.09
C MET A 124 -14.65 -6.79 9.61
N ALA A 125 -15.49 -7.63 10.26
CA ALA A 125 -15.64 -7.61 11.71
C ALA A 125 -14.31 -7.89 12.42
N THR A 126 -13.56 -8.88 11.93
CA THR A 126 -12.23 -9.22 12.46
C THR A 126 -11.25 -8.05 12.30
N TYR A 127 -11.19 -7.42 11.13
CA TYR A 127 -10.27 -6.30 10.91
C TYR A 127 -10.60 -5.09 11.77
N VAL A 128 -11.89 -4.78 11.92
CA VAL A 128 -12.36 -3.64 12.72
C VAL A 128 -12.10 -3.86 14.21
N LEU A 129 -12.41 -5.06 14.73
CA LEU A 129 -12.12 -5.39 16.13
C LEU A 129 -10.62 -5.42 16.42
N SER A 130 -9.81 -5.95 15.50
CA SER A 130 -8.35 -5.92 15.64
C SER A 130 -7.82 -4.50 15.61
N ALA A 131 -8.38 -3.64 14.77
CA ALA A 131 -8.03 -2.22 14.73
C ALA A 131 -8.36 -1.51 16.04
N ASP A 132 -9.50 -1.81 16.66
CA ASP A 132 -9.87 -1.31 17.98
C ASP A 132 -8.86 -1.72 19.07
N ARG A 133 -8.42 -2.99 19.05
CA ARG A 133 -7.33 -3.43 19.93
C ARG A 133 -6.06 -2.62 19.71
N LEU A 134 -5.58 -2.50 18.46
CA LEU A 134 -4.33 -1.80 18.13
C LEU A 134 -4.39 -0.29 18.38
N LEU A 135 -5.59 0.29 18.42
CA LEU A 135 -5.81 1.67 18.82
C LEU A 135 -5.41 1.89 20.29
N ASN A 136 -5.71 0.92 21.15
CA ASN A 136 -5.59 1.03 22.60
C ASN A 136 -4.36 0.29 23.18
N HIS A 137 -3.79 -0.67 22.44
CA HIS A 137 -2.68 -1.52 22.88
C HIS A 137 -1.54 -1.59 21.87
N GLY A 138 -0.33 -1.84 22.38
CA GLY A 138 0.80 -2.29 21.58
C GLY A 138 0.55 -3.66 20.93
N PHE A 139 1.28 -3.98 19.86
CA PHE A 139 1.05 -5.22 19.12
C PHE A 139 1.21 -6.45 20.03
N PHE A 140 2.29 -6.49 20.80
CA PHE A 140 2.65 -7.60 21.69
C PHE A 140 2.07 -7.52 23.11
N ASP A 141 1.29 -6.49 23.43
CA ASP A 141 0.68 -6.37 24.76
C ASP A 141 -0.29 -7.53 24.99
N SER A 142 0.10 -8.44 25.90
CA SER A 142 -0.72 -9.59 26.26
C SER A 142 -2.03 -9.13 26.91
N PRO A 143 -3.17 -9.70 26.51
CA PRO A 143 -4.44 -9.40 27.16
C PRO A 143 -4.44 -9.91 28.61
N ASP A 144 -5.12 -9.17 29.48
CA ASP A 144 -5.38 -9.59 30.84
C ASP A 144 -6.40 -10.75 30.88
N ALA A 145 -6.10 -11.79 31.65
CA ALA A 145 -6.89 -13.01 31.68
C ALA A 145 -8.29 -12.80 32.29
N GLU A 146 -8.40 -11.94 33.31
CA GLU A 146 -9.68 -11.64 33.95
C GLU A 146 -10.60 -10.85 33.00
N THR A 147 -10.05 -9.85 32.34
CA THR A 147 -10.76 -9.03 31.35
C THR A 147 -11.25 -9.89 30.18
N LEU A 148 -10.39 -10.80 29.67
CA LEU A 148 -10.76 -11.73 28.61
C LEU A 148 -11.87 -12.70 29.05
N ALA A 149 -11.74 -13.29 30.25
CA ALA A 149 -12.72 -14.22 30.81
C ALA A 149 -14.08 -13.54 31.10
N SER A 150 -14.07 -12.25 31.43
CA SER A 150 -15.29 -11.47 31.67
C SER A 150 -16.13 -11.24 30.41
N GLY A 151 -15.55 -11.41 29.22
CA GLY A 151 -16.23 -11.19 27.94
C GLY A 151 -16.62 -9.73 27.66
N ARG A 152 -16.01 -8.75 28.35
CA ARG A 152 -16.35 -7.33 28.19
C ARG A 152 -15.61 -6.64 27.04
N GLU A 153 -14.40 -7.11 26.71
CA GLU A 153 -13.57 -6.55 25.64
C GLU A 153 -13.23 -7.62 24.60
N TYR A 154 -14.12 -7.80 23.63
CA TYR A 154 -13.99 -8.84 22.61
C TYR A 154 -12.78 -8.64 21.68
N SER A 155 -12.29 -7.41 21.52
CA SER A 155 -11.14 -7.09 20.66
C SER A 155 -9.83 -7.70 21.20
N LEU A 156 -9.73 -7.95 22.51
CA LEU A 156 -8.58 -8.60 23.14
C LEU A 156 -8.38 -10.04 22.65
N GLY A 157 -9.46 -10.75 22.32
CA GLY A 157 -9.39 -12.10 21.78
C GLY A 157 -8.63 -12.19 20.45
N LEU A 158 -8.56 -11.09 19.69
CA LEU A 158 -7.84 -11.07 18.41
C LEU A 158 -6.32 -11.00 18.57
N TRP A 159 -5.81 -10.81 19.79
CA TRP A 159 -4.39 -11.00 20.09
C TRP A 159 -3.90 -12.41 19.73
N PHE A 160 -4.70 -13.45 20.02
CA PHE A 160 -4.33 -14.82 19.68
C PHE A 160 -4.23 -15.04 18.17
N LEU A 161 -5.09 -14.37 17.39
CA LEU A 161 -5.02 -14.45 15.94
C LEU A 161 -3.77 -13.74 15.41
N SER A 162 -3.54 -12.49 15.80
CA SER A 162 -2.44 -11.68 15.26
C SER A 162 -1.06 -12.10 15.77
N VAL A 163 -0.92 -12.35 17.08
CA VAL A 163 0.38 -12.62 17.72
C VAL A 163 0.68 -14.10 17.78
N VAL A 164 -0.24 -14.93 18.28
CA VAL A 164 0.03 -16.37 18.48
C VAL A 164 -0.05 -17.14 17.17
N ALA A 165 -1.07 -16.90 16.35
CA ALA A 165 -1.20 -17.53 15.03
C ALA A 165 -0.42 -16.80 13.93
N GLY A 166 0.24 -15.67 14.26
CA GLY A 166 1.08 -14.93 13.33
C GLY A 166 0.32 -14.30 12.16
N HIS A 167 -0.99 -14.00 12.32
CA HIS A 167 -1.71 -13.27 11.28
C HIS A 167 -1.16 -11.85 11.12
N ARG A 168 -0.90 -11.49 9.87
CA ARG A 168 -0.57 -10.13 9.44
C ARG A 168 -1.61 -9.12 9.93
N SER A 169 -1.17 -7.90 10.25
CA SER A 169 -1.99 -6.86 10.90
C SER A 169 -1.97 -5.51 10.20
N GLY A 170 -1.36 -5.42 9.01
CA GLY A 170 -1.12 -4.13 8.35
C GLY A 170 -2.40 -3.39 7.95
N THR A 171 -3.47 -4.09 7.60
CA THR A 171 -4.76 -3.44 7.27
C THR A 171 -5.45 -2.87 8.49
N GLU A 172 -5.39 -3.59 9.59
CA GLU A 172 -5.94 -3.27 10.90
C GLU A 172 -5.26 -2.02 11.47
N MET A 173 -3.95 -1.90 11.25
CA MET A 173 -3.19 -0.69 11.57
C MET A 173 -3.62 0.54 10.76
N ILE A 174 -3.92 0.39 9.47
CA ILE A 174 -4.44 1.50 8.65
C ILE A 174 -5.83 1.89 9.12
N ILE A 175 -6.69 0.93 9.47
CA ILE A 175 -8.02 1.20 10.02
C ILE A 175 -7.88 1.96 11.35
N ALA A 176 -7.06 1.48 12.29
CA ALA A 176 -6.84 2.13 13.59
C ALA A 176 -6.31 3.56 13.43
N TRP A 177 -5.39 3.77 12.49
CA TRP A 177 -4.90 5.10 12.12
C TRP A 177 -6.02 6.00 11.61
N ALA A 178 -6.87 5.51 10.70
CA ALA A 178 -7.97 6.26 10.14
C ALA A 178 -9.02 6.61 11.20
N VAL A 179 -9.37 5.65 12.07
CA VAL A 179 -10.26 5.87 13.24
C VAL A 179 -9.68 6.97 14.11
N LYS A 180 -8.39 6.91 14.46
CA LYS A 180 -7.78 7.91 15.34
C LYS A 180 -7.77 9.31 14.74
N LEU A 181 -7.49 9.45 13.44
CA LEU A 181 -7.43 10.75 12.78
C LEU A 181 -8.80 11.39 12.58
N THR A 182 -9.82 10.58 12.30
CA THR A 182 -11.15 11.07 11.92
C THR A 182 -12.14 11.10 13.07
N GLY A 183 -11.91 10.30 14.12
CA GLY A 183 -12.89 10.05 15.18
C GLY A 183 -14.08 9.20 14.75
N ILE A 184 -14.07 8.68 13.51
CA ILE A 184 -15.14 7.84 12.96
C ILE A 184 -14.89 6.40 13.39
N SER A 185 -15.95 5.71 13.82
CA SER A 185 -15.86 4.32 14.27
C SER A 185 -15.36 3.38 13.16
N GLY A 186 -14.72 2.28 13.57
CA GLY A 186 -14.15 1.28 12.67
C GLY A 186 -15.12 0.76 11.59
N PRO A 187 -16.37 0.36 11.92
CA PRO A 187 -17.33 -0.10 10.92
C PRO A 187 -17.65 0.97 9.87
N ASN A 188 -17.77 2.22 10.31
CA ASN A 188 -18.21 3.34 9.48
C ASN A 188 -17.08 3.88 8.57
N ILE A 189 -15.82 3.82 9.03
CA ILE A 189 -14.67 4.26 8.24
C ILE A 189 -14.20 3.21 7.23
N TYR A 190 -14.60 1.94 7.42
CA TYR A 190 -14.08 0.79 6.67
C TYR A 190 -14.30 0.91 5.16
N MET A 191 -15.54 1.15 4.70
CA MET A 191 -15.84 1.24 3.28
C MET A 191 -15.21 2.48 2.61
N PRO A 192 -15.25 3.69 3.21
CA PRO A 192 -14.49 4.84 2.70
C PRO A 192 -13.00 4.55 2.52
N LEU A 193 -12.38 3.90 3.50
CA LEU A 193 -10.98 3.52 3.45
C LEU A 193 -10.73 2.50 2.35
N LEU A 194 -11.52 1.42 2.29
CA LEU A 194 -11.37 0.37 1.28
C LEU A 194 -11.54 0.90 -0.14
N LEU A 195 -12.50 1.79 -0.36
CA LEU A 195 -12.71 2.41 -1.66
C LEU A 195 -11.52 3.28 -2.09
N SER A 196 -10.86 3.97 -1.15
CA SER A 196 -9.61 4.68 -1.46
C SER A 196 -8.48 3.72 -1.84
N LEU A 197 -8.35 2.58 -1.15
CA LEU A 197 -7.37 1.54 -1.47
C LEU A 197 -7.68 0.85 -2.82
N HIS A 198 -8.95 0.75 -3.21
CA HIS A 198 -9.34 0.30 -4.54
C HIS A 198 -8.81 1.22 -5.65
N LEU A 199 -8.88 2.55 -5.45
CA LEU A 199 -8.25 3.50 -6.38
C LEU A 199 -6.72 3.36 -6.40
N VAL A 200 -6.10 3.13 -5.23
CA VAL A 200 -4.67 2.85 -5.13
C VAL A 200 -4.29 1.61 -5.96
N MET A 201 -5.09 0.54 -5.90
CA MET A 201 -4.90 -0.69 -6.67
C MET A 201 -4.96 -0.46 -8.18
N ILE A 202 -6.02 0.21 -8.65
CA ILE A 202 -6.19 0.51 -10.08
C ILE A 202 -5.02 1.39 -10.57
N SER A 203 -4.66 2.42 -9.80
CA SER A 203 -3.55 3.33 -10.12
C SER A 203 -2.21 2.58 -10.17
N ALA A 204 -1.93 1.71 -9.20
CA ALA A 204 -0.70 0.94 -9.16
C ALA A 204 -0.59 -0.05 -10.33
N ALA A 205 -1.68 -0.72 -10.69
CA ALA A 205 -1.74 -1.62 -11.86
C ALA A 205 -1.47 -0.85 -13.17
N ALA A 206 -2.00 0.36 -13.30
CA ALA A 206 -1.66 1.25 -14.42
C ALA A 206 -0.17 1.57 -14.48
N GLY A 207 0.41 1.91 -13.33
CA GLY A 207 1.82 2.22 -13.17
C GLY A 207 2.71 1.02 -13.53
N LEU A 208 2.29 -0.19 -13.18
CA LEU A 208 2.96 -1.42 -13.58
C LEU A 208 3.05 -1.54 -15.11
N VAL A 209 1.95 -1.32 -15.82
CA VAL A 209 1.88 -1.42 -17.28
C VAL A 209 2.65 -0.28 -17.96
N LEU A 210 2.70 0.91 -17.34
CA LEU A 210 3.36 2.10 -17.90
C LEU A 210 4.89 2.08 -17.77
N GLN A 211 5.55 1.08 -18.34
CA GLN A 211 7.03 0.98 -18.33
C GLN A 211 7.71 1.98 -19.29
N GLY A 212 6.96 2.62 -20.18
CA GLY A 212 7.46 3.63 -21.11
C GLY A 212 6.35 4.32 -21.88
N ARG A 213 6.70 5.39 -22.63
CA ARG A 213 5.73 6.24 -23.34
C ARG A 213 4.83 5.45 -24.31
N ARG A 214 5.39 4.44 -24.98
CA ARG A 214 4.65 3.58 -25.92
C ARG A 214 3.51 2.78 -25.28
N PHE A 215 3.59 2.51 -23.98
CA PHE A 215 2.60 1.72 -23.24
C PHE A 215 1.51 2.59 -22.59
N ARG A 216 1.43 3.88 -22.95
CA ARG A 216 0.43 4.78 -22.38
C ARG A 216 -0.99 4.33 -22.67
N LEU A 217 -1.28 3.90 -23.90
CA LEU A 217 -2.60 3.39 -24.25
C LEU A 217 -2.92 2.11 -23.48
N ALA A 218 -1.98 1.15 -23.43
CA ALA A 218 -2.15 -0.07 -22.65
C ALA A 218 -2.43 0.23 -21.18
N SER A 219 -1.69 1.15 -20.57
CA SER A 219 -1.91 1.58 -19.19
C SER A 219 -3.27 2.26 -18.98
N LEU A 220 -3.74 3.08 -19.92
CA LEU A 220 -5.09 3.65 -19.88
C LEU A 220 -6.17 2.58 -19.97
N LEU A 221 -6.01 1.62 -20.88
CA LEU A 221 -6.92 0.48 -21.00
C LEU A 221 -6.92 -0.36 -19.72
N THR A 222 -5.77 -0.54 -19.06
CA THR A 222 -5.70 -1.22 -17.76
C THR A 222 -6.54 -0.50 -16.70
N VAL A 223 -6.42 0.83 -16.57
CA VAL A 223 -7.24 1.60 -15.61
C VAL A 223 -8.71 1.51 -15.97
N PHE A 224 -9.04 1.61 -17.25
CA PHE A 224 -10.43 1.52 -17.72
C PHE A 224 -11.04 0.16 -17.41
N LEU A 225 -10.40 -0.92 -17.85
CA LEU A 225 -10.89 -2.29 -17.67
C LEU A 225 -10.99 -2.65 -16.19
N LEU A 226 -10.02 -2.27 -15.35
CA LEU A 226 -10.11 -2.50 -13.92
C LEU A 226 -11.19 -1.63 -13.26
N GLY A 227 -11.34 -0.37 -13.69
CA GLY A 227 -12.33 0.56 -13.16
C GLY A 227 -13.77 0.17 -13.44
N ILE A 228 -14.03 -0.58 -14.52
CA ILE A 228 -15.35 -1.15 -14.84
C ILE A 228 -15.46 -2.65 -14.54
N SER A 229 -14.41 -3.27 -13.99
CA SER A 229 -14.39 -4.71 -13.75
C SER A 229 -15.34 -5.06 -12.61
N ALA A 230 -16.32 -5.90 -12.93
CA ALA A 230 -17.24 -6.46 -11.94
C ALA A 230 -16.47 -7.22 -10.85
N LEU A 231 -15.43 -7.97 -11.20
CA LEU A 231 -14.64 -8.73 -10.22
C LEU A 231 -13.80 -7.82 -9.31
N ALA A 232 -13.23 -6.74 -9.84
CA ALA A 232 -12.48 -5.77 -9.02
C ALA A 232 -13.41 -4.99 -8.07
N THR A 233 -14.60 -4.64 -8.56
CA THR A 233 -15.69 -4.07 -7.75
C THR A 233 -16.11 -5.06 -6.67
N LEU A 234 -16.33 -6.33 -7.06
CA LEU A 234 -16.75 -7.40 -6.15
C LEU A 234 -15.76 -7.57 -5.01
N GLY A 235 -14.44 -7.64 -5.28
CA GLY A 235 -13.44 -7.75 -4.22
C GLY A 235 -13.47 -6.58 -3.22
N THR A 236 -13.84 -5.39 -3.68
CA THR A 236 -14.00 -4.20 -2.84
C THR A 236 -15.30 -4.28 -2.03
N THR A 237 -16.42 -4.67 -2.65
CA THR A 237 -17.70 -4.79 -1.95
C THR A 237 -17.76 -6.00 -1.02
N TYR A 238 -17.01 -7.07 -1.32
CA TYR A 238 -16.79 -8.22 -0.44
C TYR A 238 -15.79 -7.94 0.69
N GLN A 239 -15.26 -6.72 0.79
CA GLN A 239 -14.47 -6.29 1.94
C GLN A 239 -13.13 -7.03 2.08
N LEU A 240 -12.52 -7.38 0.94
CA LEU A 240 -11.22 -8.04 0.87
C LEU A 240 -10.08 -7.02 0.95
N MET A 241 -10.04 -6.22 2.02
CA MET A 241 -9.10 -5.09 2.14
C MET A 241 -7.63 -5.50 1.98
N PRO A 242 -7.13 -6.57 2.64
CA PRO A 242 -5.75 -7.02 2.45
C PRO A 242 -5.43 -7.37 1.00
N GLN A 243 -6.35 -8.02 0.30
CA GLN A 243 -6.21 -8.38 -1.10
C GLN A 243 -6.10 -7.13 -1.98
N VAL A 244 -6.99 -6.15 -1.78
CA VAL A 244 -7.03 -4.91 -2.58
C VAL A 244 -5.73 -4.11 -2.42
N ILE A 245 -5.30 -3.81 -1.19
CA ILE A 245 -4.04 -3.07 -0.97
C ILE A 245 -2.80 -3.93 -1.25
N GLY A 246 -2.85 -5.23 -0.98
CA GLY A 246 -1.80 -6.19 -1.28
C GLY A 246 -1.49 -6.31 -2.77
N ILE A 247 -2.52 -6.37 -3.63
CA ILE A 247 -2.36 -6.34 -5.09
C ILE A 247 -1.75 -5.01 -5.55
N SER A 248 -2.08 -3.90 -4.87
CA SER A 248 -1.45 -2.60 -5.15
C SER A 248 0.06 -2.63 -4.88
N PHE A 249 0.46 -3.18 -3.73
CA PHE A 249 1.86 -3.33 -3.36
C PHE A 249 2.59 -4.31 -4.27
N LEU A 250 1.96 -5.44 -4.61
CA LEU A 250 2.47 -6.40 -5.58
C LEU A 250 2.71 -5.74 -6.94
N SER A 251 1.76 -4.92 -7.41
CA SER A 251 1.88 -4.18 -8.68
C SER A 251 3.07 -3.22 -8.66
N CYS A 252 3.24 -2.47 -7.55
CA CYS A 252 4.41 -1.61 -7.36
C CYS A 252 5.72 -2.40 -7.31
N CYS A 253 5.80 -3.46 -6.51
CA CYS A 253 6.97 -4.34 -6.43
C CYS A 253 7.34 -4.88 -7.81
N THR A 254 6.34 -5.32 -8.58
CA THR A 254 6.53 -5.83 -9.93
C THR A 254 7.06 -4.74 -10.86
N ALA A 255 6.49 -3.52 -10.78
CA ALA A 255 6.92 -2.38 -11.57
C ALA A 255 8.38 -1.98 -11.28
N LEU A 256 8.80 -2.12 -10.02
CA LEU A 256 10.15 -1.81 -9.55
C LEU A 256 11.16 -2.92 -9.87
N LEU A 257 10.79 -4.19 -9.78
CA LEU A 257 11.71 -5.32 -9.90
C LEU A 257 11.84 -5.85 -11.33
N LEU A 258 10.74 -5.94 -12.08
CA LEU A 258 10.70 -6.56 -13.42
C LEU A 258 11.04 -5.54 -14.52
N ARG A 259 12.19 -4.87 -14.37
CA ARG A 259 12.67 -3.85 -15.32
C ARG A 259 14.17 -3.97 -15.60
N PRO A 260 14.63 -3.49 -16.77
CA PRO A 260 16.07 -3.42 -17.03
C PRO A 260 16.76 -2.40 -16.12
N PHE A 261 17.89 -2.81 -15.54
CA PHE A 261 18.76 -1.99 -14.65
C PHE A 261 19.95 -1.37 -15.39
N ASN A 262 19.98 -1.50 -16.72
CA ASN A 262 21.12 -1.27 -17.60
C ASN A 262 21.74 0.12 -17.38
N GLU A 263 20.89 1.12 -17.20
CA GLU A 263 21.27 2.54 -17.20
C GLU A 263 21.40 3.15 -15.80
N LEU A 264 21.28 2.34 -14.74
CA LEU A 264 21.44 2.81 -13.37
C LEU A 264 22.91 2.73 -12.95
N ARG A 265 23.41 3.83 -12.37
CA ARG A 265 24.68 3.89 -11.65
C ARG A 265 24.54 3.19 -10.29
N ARG A 266 25.66 2.73 -9.69
CA ARG A 266 25.66 1.99 -8.42
C ARG A 266 24.86 2.67 -7.29
N ARG A 267 25.04 3.98 -7.10
CA ARG A 267 24.26 4.75 -6.11
C ARG A 267 22.74 4.70 -6.36
N ASN A 268 22.33 4.77 -7.63
CA ASN A 268 20.92 4.72 -8.00
C ASN A 268 20.35 3.29 -7.91
N LEU A 269 21.19 2.25 -8.05
CA LEU A 269 20.81 0.87 -7.79
C LEU A 269 20.52 0.64 -6.30
N ILE A 270 21.34 1.20 -5.40
CA ILE A 270 21.08 1.12 -3.94
C ILE A 270 19.77 1.82 -3.61
N LYS A 271 19.59 3.06 -4.05
CA LYS A 271 18.34 3.81 -3.83
C LYS A 271 17.11 3.06 -4.35
N HIS A 272 17.22 2.45 -5.53
CA HIS A 272 16.17 1.63 -6.10
C HIS A 272 15.90 0.38 -5.26
N GLY A 273 16.94 -0.34 -4.82
CA GLY A 273 16.84 -1.49 -3.94
C GLY A 273 16.15 -1.15 -2.62
N VAL A 274 16.46 0.01 -2.02
CA VAL A 274 15.79 0.49 -0.81
C VAL A 274 14.28 0.67 -1.04
N VAL A 275 13.86 1.31 -2.13
CA VAL A 275 12.44 1.51 -2.44
C VAL A 275 11.73 0.19 -2.70
N ALA A 276 12.36 -0.70 -3.45
CA ALA A 276 11.80 -2.02 -3.71
C ALA A 276 11.68 -2.83 -2.41
N GLY A 277 12.70 -2.82 -1.55
CA GLY A 277 12.68 -3.51 -0.26
C GLY A 277 11.62 -2.93 0.68
N PHE A 278 11.45 -1.61 0.67
CA PHE A 278 10.40 -0.90 1.39
C PHE A 278 9.00 -1.35 0.96
N MET A 279 8.76 -1.44 -0.36
CA MET A 279 7.48 -1.94 -0.88
C MET A 279 7.25 -3.42 -0.58
N ILE A 280 8.30 -4.25 -0.63
CA ILE A 280 8.19 -5.66 -0.24
C ILE A 280 7.83 -5.76 1.24
N ALA A 281 8.49 -5.01 2.12
CA ALA A 281 8.13 -5.03 3.54
C ALA A 281 6.66 -4.64 3.76
N ALA A 282 6.18 -3.59 3.10
CA ALA A 282 4.76 -3.23 3.15
C ALA A 282 3.85 -4.36 2.63
N LEU A 283 4.24 -5.05 1.55
CA LEU A 283 3.53 -6.23 1.07
C LEU A 283 3.46 -7.33 2.14
N PHE A 284 4.55 -7.62 2.84
CA PHE A 284 4.58 -8.66 3.88
C PHE A 284 3.73 -8.30 5.10
N THR A 285 3.62 -7.01 5.45
CA THR A 285 2.76 -6.57 6.56
C THR A 285 1.26 -6.69 6.25
N VAL A 286 0.88 -6.72 4.98
CA VAL A 286 -0.52 -6.61 4.54
C VAL A 286 -1.04 -7.87 3.86
N TYR A 287 -0.27 -8.47 2.95
CA TYR A 287 -0.68 -9.61 2.15
C TYR A 287 0.53 -10.42 1.64
N PRO A 288 1.31 -11.07 2.54
CA PRO A 288 2.46 -11.89 2.19
C PRO A 288 2.09 -13.12 1.33
N GLU A 289 0.83 -13.55 1.35
CA GLU A 289 0.33 -14.73 0.64
C GLU A 289 0.48 -14.61 -0.88
N VAL A 290 0.58 -13.38 -1.42
CA VAL A 290 0.85 -13.15 -2.85
C VAL A 290 2.33 -13.00 -3.20
N SER A 291 3.23 -13.02 -2.21
CA SER A 291 4.66 -12.94 -2.45
C SER A 291 5.23 -14.08 -3.31
N PRO A 292 4.70 -15.34 -3.28
CA PRO A 292 5.18 -16.39 -4.19
C PRO A 292 5.03 -16.02 -5.66
N PHE A 293 3.95 -15.32 -6.04
CA PHE A 293 3.75 -14.86 -7.42
C PHE A 293 4.82 -13.82 -7.82
N LEU A 294 5.19 -12.92 -6.91
CA LEU A 294 6.24 -11.94 -7.15
C LEU A 294 7.60 -12.63 -7.37
N PHE A 295 7.98 -13.52 -6.45
CA PHE A 295 9.27 -14.18 -6.50
C PHE A 295 9.40 -15.12 -7.70
N LEU A 296 8.33 -15.86 -8.03
CA LEU A 296 8.29 -16.69 -9.23
C LEU A 296 8.41 -15.84 -10.50
N ALA A 297 7.62 -14.77 -10.63
CA ALA A 297 7.68 -13.88 -11.78
C ALA A 297 9.07 -13.23 -11.92
N TYR A 298 9.68 -12.84 -10.80
CA TYR A 298 11.05 -12.33 -10.78
C TYR A 298 12.08 -13.38 -11.20
N GLY A 299 11.97 -14.62 -10.70
CA GLY A 299 12.83 -15.72 -11.10
C GLY A 299 12.75 -16.00 -12.60
N ILE A 300 11.53 -16.13 -13.14
CA ILE A 300 11.28 -16.28 -14.58
C ILE A 300 11.89 -15.12 -15.36
N TYR A 301 11.71 -13.88 -14.89
CA TYR A 301 12.28 -12.70 -15.52
C TYR A 301 13.82 -12.75 -15.60
N VAL A 302 14.47 -13.13 -14.51
CA VAL A 302 15.94 -13.26 -14.45
C VAL A 302 16.42 -14.38 -15.37
N VAL A 303 15.76 -15.54 -15.37
CA VAL A 303 16.10 -16.67 -16.25
C VAL A 303 15.91 -16.30 -17.72
N ALA A 304 14.78 -15.68 -18.08
CA ALA A 304 14.53 -15.23 -19.45
C ALA A 304 15.59 -14.23 -19.93
N ARG A 305 16.05 -13.33 -19.03
CA ARG A 305 17.15 -12.40 -19.31
C ARG A 305 18.50 -13.08 -19.45
N PHE A 306 18.74 -14.17 -18.73
CA PHE A 306 19.96 -14.97 -18.85
C PHE A 306 20.01 -15.70 -20.19
N LEU A 307 18.88 -16.27 -20.65
CA LEU A 307 18.78 -17.03 -21.90
C LEU A 307 18.86 -16.16 -23.17
N GLN A 308 18.54 -14.86 -23.08
CA GLN A 308 18.72 -13.93 -24.19
C GLN A 308 20.23 -13.68 -24.44
N LYS A 309 20.79 -14.34 -25.47
CA LYS A 309 22.23 -14.39 -25.86
C LYS A 309 23.01 -13.07 -25.94
N ASN A 310 22.34 -11.90 -25.89
CA ASN A 310 22.97 -10.57 -25.86
C ASN A 310 23.10 -9.97 -24.44
N SER A 311 22.80 -10.74 -23.39
CA SER A 311 22.86 -10.28 -22.00
C SER A 311 24.31 -10.14 -21.53
N GLN A 312 24.84 -8.92 -21.61
CA GLN A 312 26.13 -8.58 -21.02
C GLN A 312 26.11 -8.98 -19.54
N ARG A 313 27.07 -9.82 -19.08
CA ARG A 313 27.22 -10.26 -17.68
C ARG A 313 27.05 -9.13 -16.64
N LYS A 314 27.40 -7.90 -17.02
CA LYS A 314 27.19 -6.66 -16.24
C LYS A 314 25.73 -6.37 -15.88
N LEU A 315 24.76 -6.74 -16.72
CA LEU A 315 23.32 -6.54 -16.50
C LEU A 315 22.78 -7.48 -15.43
N ILE A 316 23.17 -8.76 -15.51
CA ILE A 316 22.82 -9.78 -14.55
C ILE A 316 23.40 -9.42 -13.17
N ALA A 317 24.67 -9.01 -13.10
CA ALA A 317 25.30 -8.55 -11.87
C ALA A 317 24.58 -7.34 -11.23
N LYS A 318 24.08 -6.39 -12.03
CA LYS A 318 23.28 -5.26 -11.52
C LYS A 318 21.93 -5.72 -10.97
N SER A 319 21.25 -6.69 -11.59
CA SER A 319 20.01 -7.27 -11.07
C SER A 319 20.24 -7.96 -9.74
N TYR A 320 21.29 -8.79 -9.61
CA TYR A 320 21.65 -9.42 -8.34
C TYR A 320 22.00 -8.40 -7.26
N PHE A 321 22.78 -7.37 -7.59
CA PHE A 321 23.13 -6.32 -6.62
C PHE A 321 21.89 -5.55 -6.13
N SER A 322 21.00 -5.17 -7.06
CA SER A 322 19.73 -4.53 -6.67
C SER A 322 18.86 -5.46 -5.83
N SER A 323 18.82 -6.76 -6.16
CA SER A 323 18.05 -7.75 -5.40
C SER A 323 18.60 -7.96 -4.00
N GLY A 324 19.92 -8.00 -3.85
CA GLY A 324 20.58 -8.08 -2.55
C GLY A 324 20.26 -6.84 -1.71
N ALA A 325 20.32 -5.64 -2.30
CA ALA A 325 19.92 -4.41 -1.61
C ALA A 325 18.43 -4.40 -1.23
N THR A 326 17.56 -4.89 -2.12
CA THR A 326 16.12 -5.08 -1.87
C THR A 326 15.88 -6.04 -0.71
N ALA A 327 16.49 -7.23 -0.76
CA ALA A 327 16.33 -8.27 0.25
C ALA A 327 16.87 -7.79 1.60
N LEU A 328 18.06 -7.18 1.62
CA LEU A 328 18.62 -6.58 2.84
C LEU A 328 17.72 -5.48 3.40
N SER A 329 17.20 -4.61 2.55
CA SER A 329 16.32 -3.52 3.01
C SER A 329 15.00 -4.06 3.55
N ALA A 330 14.37 -5.01 2.85
CA ALA A 330 13.15 -5.67 3.32
C ALA A 330 13.41 -6.41 4.64
N TRP A 331 14.51 -7.14 4.71
CA TRP A 331 14.93 -7.86 5.92
C TRP A 331 15.17 -6.90 7.08
N LEU A 332 15.96 -5.84 6.91
CA LEU A 332 16.19 -4.81 7.95
C LEU A 332 14.90 -4.14 8.41
N ILE A 333 13.94 -3.93 7.51
CA ILE A 333 12.65 -3.33 7.85
C ILE A 333 11.79 -4.31 8.66
N LEU A 334 11.86 -5.60 8.37
CA LEU A 334 11.07 -6.64 9.04
C LEU A 334 11.77 -7.23 10.27
N LEU A 335 13.08 -7.03 10.41
CA LEU A 335 14.01 -7.74 11.29
C LEU A 335 13.76 -7.60 12.80
N ASN A 336 12.84 -6.75 13.22
CA ASN A 336 12.69 -6.42 14.62
C ASN A 336 11.33 -6.79 15.21
N ASN A 337 10.47 -7.47 14.45
CA ASN A 337 9.02 -7.46 14.75
C ASN A 337 8.25 -8.76 14.42
N TYR A 338 8.89 -9.81 13.89
CA TYR A 338 8.24 -11.08 13.55
C TYR A 338 8.70 -12.28 14.39
N TRP A 339 9.49 -12.03 15.46
CA TRP A 339 10.03 -13.06 16.34
C TRP A 339 9.94 -12.66 17.80
#